data_AF-A0A847L3F5-F1
#
_entry.id   AF-A0A847L3F5-F1
#
_cell.length_a   1.000
_cell.length_b   1.000
_cell.length_c   1.000
_cell.angle_alpha   90.00
_cell.angle_beta   90.00
_cell.angle_gamma   90.00
#
_symmetry.space_group_name_H-M   'P 1'
#
loop_
_entity.id
_entity.type
_entity.pdbx_description
1 polymer ?
#
loop_
_entity_poly.entity_id
_entity_poly.type
_entity_poly.pdbx_seq_one_letter_code
_entity_poly.pdbx_strand_id
1 'polypeptide(L)' 'MLTRQKREFIEEHLKKKWSPEQIVGYCKKNNIDMVSHETIYQYIREDKAFGGTLYKHLRHRLKHRNDR' A
#
# COMPACT_ATOMS: atom_id res chain seq x y z
N MET A 1 8.83 -0.52 13.54
CA MET A 1 8.90 -1.85 12.90
C MET A 1 7.57 -2.20 12.23
N LEU A 2 7.61 -2.92 11.12
CA LEU A 2 6.41 -3.40 10.43
C LEU A 2 5.88 -4.67 11.13
N THR A 3 4.99 -4.47 12.11
CA THR A 3 4.37 -5.56 12.88
C THR A 3 3.39 -6.36 12.03
N ARG A 4 3.08 -7.59 12.46
CA ARG A 4 2.15 -8.47 11.75
C ARG A 4 0.78 -7.81 11.49
N GLN A 5 0.20 -7.16 12.49
CA GLN A 5 -1.08 -6.43 12.34
C GLN A 5 -1.01 -5.35 11.26
N LYS A 6 0.09 -4.59 11.19
CA LYS A 6 0.26 -3.56 10.15
C LYS A 6 0.36 -4.19 8.77
N ARG A 7 1.04 -5.33 8.63
CA ARG A 7 1.14 -6.09 7.36
C ARG A 7 -0.24 -6.57 6.92
N GLU A 8 -0.97 -7.27 7.79
CA GLU A 8 -2.31 -7.77 7.49
C GLU A 8 -3.24 -6.62 7.07
N PHE A 9 -3.18 -5.49 7.75
CA PHE A 9 -3.94 -4.29 7.38
C PHE A 9 -3.56 -3.76 5.99
N ILE A 10 -2.26 -3.63 5.71
CA ILE A 10 -1.75 -3.18 4.40
C ILE A 10 -2.22 -4.14 3.30
N GLU A 11 -2.05 -5.45 3.48
CA GLU A 11 -2.41 -6.47 2.50
C GLU A 11 -3.90 -6.47 2.19
N GLU A 12 -4.75 -6.36 3.20
CA GLU A 12 -6.20 -6.28 3.03
C GLU A 12 -6.60 -5.04 2.21
N HIS A 13 -6.01 -3.88 2.52
CA HIS A 13 -6.32 -2.64 1.79
C HIS A 13 -5.72 -2.62 0.38
N LEU A 14 -4.54 -3.20 0.17
CA LEU A 14 -3.97 -3.41 -1.16
C LEU A 14 -4.89 -4.28 -2.02
N LYS A 15 -5.44 -5.38 -1.47
CA LYS A 15 -6.44 -6.22 -2.16
C LYS A 15 -7.70 -5.43 -2.55
N LYS A 16 -8.11 -4.48 -1.69
CA LYS A 16 -9.19 -3.50 -1.98
C LYS A 16 -8.80 -2.42 -2.99
N LYS A 17 -7.62 -2.51 -3.64
CA LYS A 17 -7.08 -1.58 -4.65
C LYS A 17 -6.74 -0.19 -4.10
N TRP A 18 -6.43 -0.08 -2.82
CA TRP A 18 -5.94 1.17 -2.24
C TRP A 18 -4.46 1.37 -2.57
N SER A 19 -4.04 2.63 -2.78
CA SER A 19 -2.63 2.96 -2.86
C SER A 19 -2.00 3.04 -1.46
N PRO A 20 -0.68 2.81 -1.32
CA PRO A 20 0.03 3.00 -0.05
C PRO A 20 -0.22 4.38 0.58
N GLU A 21 -0.33 5.43 -0.23
CA GLU A 21 -0.66 6.78 0.23
C GLU A 21 -2.08 6.89 0.81
N GLN A 22 -3.07 6.20 0.21
CA GLN A 22 -4.44 6.17 0.73
C GLN A 22 -4.50 5.44 2.08
N ILE A 23 -3.77 4.35 2.23
CA ILE A 23 -3.66 3.60 3.48
C ILE A 23 -3.11 4.50 4.58
N VAL A 24 -2.00 5.18 4.31
CA VAL A 24 -1.38 6.11 5.27
C VAL A 24 -2.28 7.31 5.55
N GLY A 25 -2.91 7.89 4.53
CA GLY A 25 -3.85 9.00 4.69
C GLY A 25 -5.05 8.63 5.55
N TYR A 26 -5.60 7.43 5.37
CA TYR A 26 -6.68 6.91 6.21
C TYR A 26 -6.22 6.70 7.65
N CYS A 27 -5.05 6.09 7.86
CA CYS A 27 -4.51 5.87 9.21
C CYS A 27 -4.27 7.19 9.94
N LYS A 28 -3.68 8.18 9.27
CA LYS A 28 -3.49 9.53 9.81
C LYS A 28 -4.80 10.19 10.21
N LYS A 29 -5.85 10.06 9.40
CA LYS A 29 -7.17 10.63 9.70
C LYS A 29 -7.86 9.95 10.89
N ASN A 30 -7.60 8.67 11.11
CA ASN A 30 -8.22 7.88 12.17
C ASN A 30 -7.33 7.72 13.42
N ASN A 31 -6.22 8.44 13.52
CA ASN A 31 -5.21 8.29 14.60
C ASN A 31 -4.70 6.84 14.77
N ILE A 32 -4.62 6.08 13.68
CA ILE A 32 -4.06 4.73 13.67
C ILE A 32 -2.55 4.83 13.44
N ASP A 33 -1.75 4.29 14.35
CA ASP A 33 -0.30 4.23 14.22
C ASP A 33 0.09 3.34 13.02
N MET A 34 0.66 3.96 11.98
CA MET A 34 1.00 3.29 10.73
C MET A 34 2.37 3.74 10.23
N VAL A 35 3.04 2.87 9.47
CA VAL A 35 4.31 3.19 8.82
C VAL A 35 4.13 4.20 7.69
N SER A 36 5.22 4.80 7.22
CA SER A 36 5.20 5.67 6.04
C SER A 36 4.88 4.86 4.77
N HIS A 37 4.38 5.55 3.75
CA HIS A 37 4.04 4.93 2.47
C HIS A 37 5.28 4.36 1.77
N GLU A 38 6.46 4.94 1.99
CA GLU A 38 7.74 4.41 1.52
C GLU A 38 8.07 3.05 2.14
N THR A 39 7.85 2.86 3.45
CA THR A 39 8.02 1.55 4.10
C THR A 39 7.07 0.52 3.52
N ILE A 40 5.82 0.91 3.20
CA ILE A 40 4.87 0.03 2.52
C ILE A 40 5.40 -0.36 1.12
N TYR A 41 5.95 0.59 0.36
CA TYR A 41 6.57 0.28 -0.94
C TYR A 41 7.78 -0.64 -0.81
N GLN A 42 8.63 -0.44 0.20
CA GLN A 42 9.76 -1.35 0.48
C GLN A 42 9.26 -2.76 0.76
N TYR A 43 8.27 -2.91 1.64
CA TYR A 43 7.65 -4.19 1.96
C TYR A 43 7.09 -4.90 0.72
N ILE A 44 6.41 -4.17 -0.18
CA ILE A 44 5.89 -4.75 -1.44
C ILE A 44 7.03 -5.18 -2.36
N ARG A 45 8.14 -4.43 -2.41
CA ARG A 45 9.32 -4.80 -3.20
C ARG A 45 10.02 -6.02 -2.64
N GLU A 46 10.13 -6.13 -1.32
CA GLU A 46 10.65 -7.32 -0.64
C GLU A 46 9.77 -8.53 -0.92
N ASP A 47 8.44 -8.42 -0.71
CA ASP A 47 7.47 -9.48 -1.06
C ASP A 47 7.66 -9.97 -2.50
N LYS A 48 7.79 -9.04 -3.45
CA LYS A 48 8.07 -9.36 -4.85
C LYS A 48 9.39 -10.11 -5.03
N ALA A 49 10.45 -9.74 -4.31
CA ALA A 49 11.75 -10.43 -4.38
C ALA A 49 11.66 -11.86 -3.82
N PHE A 50 10.79 -12.09 -2.83
CA PHE A 50 10.46 -13.42 -2.30
C PHE A 50 9.43 -14.20 -3.15
N GLY A 51 9.03 -13.68 -4.31
CA GLY A 51 8.06 -14.34 -5.21
C GLY A 51 6.59 -14.07 -4.87
N GLY A 52 6.32 -13.15 -3.96
CA GLY A 52 4.98 -12.70 -3.61
C GLY A 52 4.30 -11.88 -4.69
N THR A 53 3.02 -11.58 -4.47
CA THR A 53 2.14 -10.98 -5.50
C THR A 53 1.50 -9.66 -5.06
N LEU A 54 1.93 -9.08 -3.93
CA LEU A 54 1.36 -7.84 -3.41
C LEU A 54 1.47 -6.68 -4.42
N TYR A 55 2.56 -6.64 -5.18
CA TYR A 55 2.77 -5.64 -6.22
C TYR A 55 1.71 -5.67 -7.33
N LYS A 56 1.06 -6.81 -7.59
CA LYS A 56 -0.02 -6.94 -8.58
C LYS A 56 -1.32 -6.27 -8.13
N HIS A 57 -1.47 -6.07 -6.82
CA HIS A 57 -2.63 -5.40 -6.23
C HIS A 57 -2.50 -3.87 -6.24
N LEU A 58 -1.28 -3.33 -6.37
CA LEU A 58 -1.05 -1.91 -6.57
C LEU A 58 -1.79 -1.45 -7.84
N ARG A 59 -2.75 -0.54 -7.65
CA ARG A 59 -3.44 0.09 -8.76
C ARG A 59 -2.45 1.02 -9.46
N HIS A 60 -1.87 0.57 -10.57
CA HIS A 60 -1.24 1.46 -11.53
C HIS A 60 -2.35 2.33 -12.14
N ARG A 61 -2.68 3.44 -11.48
CA ARG A 61 -3.54 4.45 -12.08
C ARG A 61 -2.67 5.16 -13.11
N LEU A 62 -2.59 4.59 -14.32
CA LEU A 62 -2.26 5.33 -15.53
C LEU A 62 -3.27 6.46 -15.60
N LYS A 63 -2.88 7.64 -15.10
CA LYS A 63 -3.68 8.84 -15.21
C LYS A 63 -3.49 9.30 -16.65
N HIS A 64 -4.27 8.72 -17.58
CA HIS A 64 -4.50 9.39 -18.85
C HIS A 64 -5.23 10.68 -18.52
N ARG A 65 -4.49 11.79 -18.44
CA ARG A 65 -5.07 13.11 -18.70
C ARG A 65 -5.33 13.14 -20.19
N ASN A 66 -6.45 12.56 -20.63
CA ASN A 66 -7.04 12.97 -21.89
C ASN A 66 -7.90 14.20 -21.57
N ASP A 67 -7.38 15.33 -22.04
CA ASP A 67 -8.11 16.32 -22.84
C ASP A 67 -9.36 16.96 -22.22
N ARG A 68 -9.20 18.22 -21.81
CA ARG A 68 -9.88 19.38 -22.42
C ARG A 68 -9.11 20.65 -22.09
#